data_AF-A0A0J8B1I8-F1
#
_entry.id   AF-A0A0J8B1I8-F1
#
_cell.length_a   1.000
_cell.length_b   1.000
_cell.length_c   1.000
_cell.angle_alpha   90.00
_cell.angle_beta   90.00
_cell.angle_gamma   90.00
#
_symmetry.space_group_name_H-M   'P 1'
#
loop_
_entity.id
_entity.type
_entity.pdbx_description
1 polymer ?
#
loop_
_entity_poly.entity_id
_entity_poly.type
_entity_poly.pdbx_seq_one_letter_code
_entity_poly.pdbx_strand_id
1 'polypeptide(L)'
;MSLVQFEHRTLAYATLLSAGLLWIAARRPHVPVLARRGANLVTGTALAQASLGIATLLTHVPVELATMHQAGSLALLTSTIWLLRHIRIK
;
A
#
# COMPACT_ATOMS: atom_id res chain seq x y z
N MET A 1 15.17 -18.69 5.53
CA MET A 1 14.11 -18.30 4.57
C MET A 1 12.76 -18.02 5.24
N SER A 2 12.38 -18.75 6.30
CA SER A 2 11.14 -18.50 7.06
C SER A 2 11.07 -17.14 7.75
N LEU A 3 12.19 -16.66 8.34
CA LEU A 3 12.22 -15.37 9.04
C LEU A 3 11.91 -14.19 8.10
N VAL A 4 12.53 -14.14 6.91
CA VAL A 4 12.27 -13.09 5.91
C VAL A 4 10.80 -13.07 5.48
N GLN A 5 10.19 -14.24 5.28
CA GLN A 5 8.76 -14.34 4.95
C GLN A 5 7.87 -13.90 6.11
N PHE A 6 8.24 -14.22 7.35
CA PHE A 6 7.52 -13.79 8.55
C PHE A 6 7.58 -12.26 8.72
N GLU A 7 8.77 -11.67 8.60
CA GLU A 7 8.96 -10.22 8.68
C GLU A 7 8.19 -9.51 7.57
N HIS A 8 8.29 -9.99 6.33
CA HIS A 8 7.58 -9.42 5.19
C HIS A 8 6.05 -9.45 5.40
N ARG A 9 5.48 -10.56 5.87
CA ARG A 9 4.04 -10.67 6.16
C ARG A 9 3.63 -9.72 7.28
N THR A 10 4.44 -9.62 8.33
CA THR A 10 4.18 -8.69 9.45
C THR A 10 4.14 -7.24 8.96
N LEU A 11 5.10 -6.85 8.11
CA LEU A 11 5.11 -5.53 7.49
C LEU A 11 3.93 -5.32 6.53
N ALA A 12 3.54 -6.34 5.77
CA ALA A 12 2.36 -6.28 4.89
C ALA A 12 1.07 -6.05 5.69
N TYR A 13 0.87 -6.77 6.80
CA TYR A 13 -0.28 -6.57 7.69
C TYR A 13 -0.28 -5.19 8.32
N ALA A 14 0.86 -4.73 8.86
CA ALA A 14 0.99 -3.39 9.41
C ALA A 14 0.70 -2.30 8.36
N THR A 15 1.14 -2.51 7.12
CA THR A 15 0.90 -1.60 5.99
C THR A 15 -0.58 -1.53 5.62
N LEU A 16 -1.25 -2.68 5.51
CA LEU A 16 -2.69 -2.73 5.22
C LEU A 16 -3.51 -2.08 6.33
N LEU A 17 -3.18 -2.35 7.59
CA LEU A 17 -3.81 -1.70 8.74
C LEU A 17 -3.61 -0.19 8.70
N SER A 18 -2.38 0.27 8.46
CA SER A 18 -2.05 1.69 8.36
C SER A 18 -2.78 2.38 7.21
N ALA A 19 -2.86 1.74 6.04
CA ALA A 19 -3.62 2.23 4.89
C ALA A 19 -5.13 2.32 5.20
N GLY A 20 -5.69 1.31 5.86
CA GLY A 20 -7.08 1.32 6.31
C GLY A 20 -7.38 2.43 7.32
N LEU A 21 -6.51 2.63 8.32
CA LEU A 21 -6.63 3.72 9.29
C LEU A 21 -6.51 5.09 8.63
N LEU A 22 -5.56 5.26 7.71
CA LEU A 22 -5.41 6.48 6.91
C LEU A 22 -6.67 6.77 6.09
N TRP A 23 -7.25 5.74 5.47
CA TRP A 23 -8.48 5.85 4.69
C TRP A 23 -9.66 6.31 5.55
N ILE A 24 -9.84 5.71 6.73
CA ILE A 24 -10.87 6.10 7.70
C ILE A 24 -10.63 7.54 8.18
N ALA A 25 -9.39 7.89 8.53
CA ALA A 25 -9.04 9.24 8.97
C ALA A 25 -9.34 10.28 7.89
N ALA A 26 -9.12 9.96 6.61
CA ALA A 26 -9.43 10.83 5.48
C ALA A 26 -10.94 11.04 5.25
N ARG A 27 -11.82 10.26 5.90
CA ARG A 27 -13.28 10.48 5.87
C ARG A 27 -13.75 11.55 6.84
N ARG A 28 -12.90 11.99 7.77
CA ARG A 28 -13.26 13.03 8.74
C ARG A 28 -13.71 14.33 8.04
N PRO A 29 -14.61 15.11 8.67
CA PRO A 29 -14.95 16.45 8.21
C PRO A 29 -13.69 17.33 8.10
N HIS A 30 -13.71 18.32 7.20
CA HIS A 30 -12.62 19.28 6.98
C HIS A 30 -11.30 18.74 6.39
N VAL A 31 -11.19 17.43 6.09
CA VAL A 31 -10.03 16.91 5.33
C VAL A 31 -10.06 17.46 3.89
N PRO A 32 -8.98 18.05 3.35
CA PRO A 32 -8.95 18.54 1.98
C PRO A 32 -9.23 17.44 0.95
N VAL A 33 -9.99 17.73 -0.11
CA VAL A 33 -10.34 16.75 -1.16
C VAL A 33 -9.12 16.02 -1.71
N LEU A 34 -8.00 16.73 -1.88
CA LEU A 34 -6.75 16.15 -2.37
C LEU A 34 -6.17 15.10 -1.42
N ALA A 35 -6.21 15.35 -0.10
CA ALA A 35 -5.77 14.39 0.91
C ALA A 35 -6.66 13.15 0.91
N ARG A 36 -7.97 13.29 0.69
CA ARG A 36 -8.89 12.15 0.54
C ARG A 36 -8.59 11.33 -0.71
N ARG A 37 -8.32 11.99 -1.83
CA ARG A 37 -7.91 11.32 -3.08
C ARG A 37 -6.59 10.57 -2.90
N GLY A 38 -5.61 11.17 -2.24
CA GLY A 38 -4.35 10.50 -1.92
C GLY A 38 -4.53 9.31 -0.97
N ALA A 39 -5.37 9.43 0.06
CA ALA A 39 -5.68 8.30 0.94
C ALA A 39 -6.38 7.16 0.19
N ASN A 40 -7.31 7.46 -0.71
CA ASN A 40 -7.93 6.46 -1.59
C ASN A 40 -6.88 5.79 -2.50
N LEU A 41 -5.95 6.57 -3.07
CA LEU A 41 -4.88 6.06 -3.93
C LEU A 41 -3.96 5.10 -3.15
N VAL A 42 -3.48 5.51 -1.97
CA VAL A 42 -2.63 4.68 -1.10
C VAL A 42 -3.34 3.39 -0.69
N THR A 43 -4.64 3.48 -0.36
CA THR A 43 -5.42 2.31 0.02
C THR A 43 -5.63 1.36 -1.17
N GLY A 44 -5.96 1.90 -2.33
CA GLY A 44 -6.13 1.13 -3.55
C GLY A 44 -4.85 0.42 -3.98
N THR A 45 -3.70 1.11 -3.95
CA THR A 45 -2.41 0.51 -4.27
C THR A 45 -1.99 -0.54 -3.23
N ALA A 46 -2.26 -0.32 -1.93
CA ALA A 46 -1.99 -1.32 -0.89
C ALA A 46 -2.80 -2.61 -1.07
N LEU A 47 -4.10 -2.49 -1.41
CA LEU A 47 -4.96 -3.64 -1.68
C LEU A 47 -4.56 -4.40 -2.95
N ALA A 48 -4.21 -3.67 -4.02
CA ALA A 48 -3.68 -4.28 -5.24
C ALA A 48 -2.35 -5.00 -4.97
N GLN A 49 -1.47 -4.39 -4.18
CA GLN A 49 -0.17 -4.94 -3.80
C GLN A 49 -0.31 -6.24 -2.99
N ALA A 50 -1.22 -6.27 -2.02
CA ALA A 50 -1.52 -7.47 -1.24
C ALA A 50 -2.11 -8.58 -2.12
N SER A 51 -3.03 -8.23 -3.02
CA SER A 51 -3.60 -9.18 -3.99
C SER A 51 -2.53 -9.79 -4.90
N LEU A 52 -1.59 -8.99 -5.42
CA LEU A 52 -0.45 -9.47 -6.19
C LEU A 52 0.48 -10.37 -5.38
N GLY A 53 0.72 -10.05 -4.11
CA GLY A 53 1.54 -10.88 -3.22
C GLY A 53 0.92 -12.26 -2.99
N ILE A 54 -0.39 -12.31 -2.74
CA ILE A 54 -1.15 -13.56 -2.61
C ILE A 54 -1.14 -14.34 -3.94
N ALA A 55 -1.41 -13.67 -5.07
CA ALA A 55 -1.39 -14.30 -6.39
C ALA A 55 -0.01 -14.90 -6.71
N THR A 56 1.08 -14.22 -6.36
CA THR A 56 2.45 -14.71 -6.52
C THR A 56 2.67 -16.02 -5.75
N LEU A 57 2.15 -16.13 -4.52
CA LEU A 57 2.25 -17.37 -3.74
C LEU A 57 1.40 -18.50 -4.35
N LEU A 58 0.16 -18.21 -4.73
CA LEU A 58 -0.76 -19.20 -5.31
C LEU A 58 -0.27 -19.78 -6.64
N THR A 59 0.52 -19.01 -7.39
CA THR A 59 1.03 -19.39 -8.71
C THR A 59 2.48 -19.88 -8.68
N HIS A 60 3.04 -20.18 -7.50
CA HIS A 60 4.42 -20.67 -7.32
C HIS A 60 5.51 -19.69 -7.77
N VAL A 61 5.32 -18.41 -7.50
CA VAL A 61 6.29 -17.32 -7.69
C VAL A 61 6.76 -17.18 -9.16
N PRO A 62 5.84 -16.98 -10.12
CA PRO A 62 6.24 -16.68 -11.49
C PRO A 62 6.92 -15.30 -11.53
N VAL A 63 7.97 -15.17 -12.33
CA VAL A 63 8.82 -13.97 -12.40
C VAL A 63 8.00 -12.72 -12.74
N GLU A 64 7.01 -12.85 -13.61
CA GLU A 64 6.12 -11.76 -14.02
C GLU A 64 5.31 -11.21 -12.83
N LEU A 65 4.63 -12.06 -12.06
CA LEU A 65 3.86 -11.58 -10.89
C LEU A 65 4.78 -11.11 -9.76
N ALA A 66 5.92 -11.78 -9.56
CA ALA A 66 6.90 -11.34 -8.57
C ALA A 66 7.45 -9.95 -8.89
N THR A 67 7.78 -9.67 -10.15
CA THR A 67 8.25 -8.34 -10.59
C THR A 67 7.13 -7.29 -10.55
N MET A 68 5.90 -7.65 -10.92
CA MET A 68 4.73 -6.78 -10.74
C MET A 68 4.49 -6.44 -9.27
N HIS A 69 4.64 -7.40 -8.36
CA HIS A 69 4.56 -7.18 -6.92
C HIS A 69 5.68 -6.23 -6.45
N GLN A 70 6.92 -6.38 -6.93
CA GLN A 70 7.98 -5.41 -6.60
C GLN A 70 7.69 -4.00 -7.10
N ALA A 71 7.20 -3.86 -8.34
CA ALA A 71 6.78 -2.58 -8.90
C ALA A 71 5.59 -1.98 -8.14
N GLY A 72 4.66 -2.81 -7.67
CA GLY A 72 3.52 -2.38 -6.86
C GLY A 72 3.94 -1.83 -5.48
N SER A 73 5.01 -2.37 -4.85
CA SER A 73 5.62 -1.76 -3.65
C SER A 73 6.12 -0.34 -3.92
N LEU A 74 6.76 -0.13 -5.08
CA LEU A 74 7.24 1.20 -5.47
C LEU A 74 6.08 2.17 -5.74
N ALA A 75 4.99 1.70 -6.36
CA ALA A 75 3.78 2.50 -6.57
C ALA A 75 3.11 2.88 -5.25
N LEU A 76 3.02 1.95 -4.30
CA LEU A 76 2.52 2.22 -2.95
C LEU A 76 3.40 3.26 -2.23
N LEU A 77 4.72 3.10 -2.26
CA LEU A 77 5.65 4.07 -1.66
C LEU A 77 5.51 5.46 -2.30
N THR A 78 5.47 5.51 -3.62
CA THR A 78 5.36 6.76 -4.39
C THR A 78 4.06 7.49 -4.07
N SER A 79 2.93 6.78 -4.07
CA SER A 79 1.62 7.37 -3.72
C SER A 79 1.57 7.88 -2.28
N THR A 80 2.25 7.19 -1.35
CA THR A 80 2.38 7.62 0.04
C THR A 80 3.21 8.88 0.17
N ILE A 81 4.40 8.94 -0.45
CA ILE A 81 5.26 10.14 -0.47
C ILE A 81 4.52 11.32 -1.12
N TRP A 82 3.82 11.06 -2.22
CA TRP A 82 3.01 12.07 -2.89
C TRP A 82 1.95 12.64 -1.95
N LEU A 83 1.18 11.80 -1.24
CA LEU A 83 0.19 12.26 -0.27
C LEU A 83 0.86 13.08 0.86
N LEU A 84 1.94 12.57 1.43
CA LEU A 84 2.70 13.25 2.50
C LEU A 84 3.15 14.65 2.07
N ARG A 85 3.63 14.79 0.83
CA ARG A 85 4.06 16.09 0.29
C ARG A 85 2.89 17.08 0.17
N HIS A 86 1.71 16.61 -0.21
CA HIS A 86 0.55 17.47 -0.40
C HIS A 86 -0.16 17.85 0.92
N ILE A 87 0.01 17.06 1.98
CA ILE A 87 -0.49 17.41 3.32
C ILE A 87 0.50 18.27 4.12
N ARG A 88 1.81 18.17 3.85
CA ARG A 88 2.86 18.91 4.58
C ARG A 88 3.13 20.31 4.03
N ILE A 89 2.84 20.57 2.75
CA ILE A 89 3.01 21.90 2.13
C ILE A 89 1.74 22.76 2.33
N LYS A 90 1.14 22.70 3.52
CA LYS A 90 0.04 23.56 3.94
C LYS A 90 0.29 24.13 5.31
#